data_AF-L0IZX0-F1
#
_entry.id   AF-L0IZX0-F1
#
_cell.length_a   1.000
_cell.length_b   1.000
_cell.length_c   1.000
_cell.angle_alpha   90.00
_cell.angle_beta   90.00
_cell.angle_gamma   90.00
#
_symmetry.space_group_name_H-M   'P 1'
#
loop_
_entity.id
_entity.type
_entity.pdbx_description
1 polymer ?
#
loop_
_entity_poly.entity_id
_entity_poly.type
_entity_poly.pdbx_seq_one_letter_code
_entity_poly.pdbx_strand_id
1 'polypeptide(L)'
;MSQDHHNNPAAVDAPNTEQHHLTQDTTERSGAATARHDLGYDRAHQWRHATRELVLTAASALAAADEPQAQNSISITLTGNALSNDLLLAESGNIVLASPRDHSHPPTHPMRVLPMRLDTLSELPAIRVLGHDLTEPIRLRLVVELTARNPHTAATAVMTCQYDSIPLDAQTPLAVLDFQLQHRESHF
;
A
#
# COMPACT_ATOMS: atom_id res chain seq x y z
N MET A 1 84.87 20.02 -0.22
CA MET A 1 85.39 20.63 -1.46
C MET A 1 84.21 21.22 -2.22
N SER A 2 84.34 22.51 -2.57
CA SER A 2 83.52 23.36 -3.47
C SER A 2 82.04 23.58 -3.10
N GLN A 3 81.57 24.76 -2.61
CA GLN A 3 81.51 26.12 -3.21
C GLN A 3 80.80 26.15 -4.57
N ASP A 4 79.89 27.07 -4.93
CA ASP A 4 79.18 28.20 -4.32
C ASP A 4 78.24 28.76 -5.42
N HIS A 5 77.43 29.78 -5.07
CA HIS A 5 76.75 30.82 -5.90
C HIS A 5 75.21 30.75 -5.83
N HIS A 6 74.58 31.49 -4.90
CA HIS A 6 74.14 32.91 -5.00
C HIS A 6 72.98 33.08 -6.02
N ASN A 7 71.83 33.74 -5.77
CA ASN A 7 71.54 34.89 -4.91
C ASN A 7 70.01 35.04 -4.67
N ASN A 8 69.67 35.57 -3.49
CA ASN A 8 68.37 36.06 -2.97
C ASN A 8 68.01 37.45 -3.63
N PRO A 9 67.01 38.31 -3.27
CA PRO A 9 66.11 38.29 -2.08
C PRO A 9 64.68 38.93 -2.17
N ALA A 10 63.99 38.82 -1.02
CA ALA A 10 63.05 39.78 -0.39
C ALA A 10 61.57 39.78 -0.87
N ALA A 11 60.56 39.90 0.00
CA ALA A 11 60.55 40.54 1.32
C ALA A 11 59.29 40.14 2.14
N VAL A 12 59.44 40.06 3.48
CA VAL A 12 58.53 40.44 4.61
C VAL A 12 57.00 40.34 4.44
N ASP A 13 56.20 39.87 5.40
CA ASP A 13 56.16 40.29 6.80
C ASP A 13 55.32 39.33 7.67
N ALA A 14 55.48 39.42 8.99
CA ALA A 14 54.92 38.51 10.00
C ALA A 14 53.46 38.89 10.44
N PRO A 15 52.84 38.22 11.44
CA PRO A 15 51.44 37.79 11.43
C PRO A 15 50.44 38.85 11.91
N ASN A 16 49.16 38.74 11.49
CA ASN A 16 48.08 39.48 12.11
C ASN A 16 46.89 38.58 12.46
N THR A 17 46.59 38.52 13.76
CA THR A 17 45.39 37.93 14.36
C THR A 17 44.50 39.10 14.76
N GLU A 18 43.35 39.24 14.10
CA GLU A 18 42.16 39.99 14.58
C GLU A 18 41.02 39.68 13.59
N GLN A 19 40.09 38.82 13.99
CA GLN A 19 38.71 39.18 14.36
C GLN A 19 37.96 39.98 13.29
N HIS A 20 36.84 39.41 12.80
CA HIS A 20 35.50 40.02 12.80
C HIS A 20 34.48 39.14 12.02
N HIS A 21 33.54 38.56 12.78
CA HIS A 21 32.08 38.53 12.60
C HIS A 21 31.34 38.05 11.32
N LEU A 22 30.19 37.41 11.61
CA LEU A 22 29.01 37.06 10.77
C LEU A 22 29.17 35.79 9.89
N THR A 23 28.28 34.80 9.88
CA THR A 23 26.84 34.75 10.23
C THR A 23 26.51 33.31 10.65
N GLN A 24 25.67 33.14 11.68
CA GLN A 24 25.03 31.86 11.98
C GLN A 24 24.15 31.47 10.78
N ASP A 25 24.59 30.48 10.01
CA ASP A 25 23.77 29.89 8.97
C ASP A 25 22.78 28.92 9.61
N THR A 26 21.52 29.34 9.56
CA THR A 26 20.31 28.64 9.98
C THR A 26 20.30 27.23 9.41
N THR A 27 20.69 26.25 10.22
CA THR A 27 20.45 24.84 9.91
C THR A 27 19.01 24.50 10.30
N GLU A 28 18.05 24.97 9.50
CA GLU A 28 16.72 24.39 9.43
C GLU A 28 16.81 23.07 8.66
N ARG A 29 17.36 22.03 9.30
CA ARG A 29 17.39 20.69 8.72
C ARG A 29 16.11 19.95 9.09
N SER A 30 15.09 20.17 8.27
CA SER A 30 14.24 19.14 7.68
C SER A 30 13.87 17.97 8.61
N GLY A 31 12.91 18.20 9.50
CA GLY A 31 12.22 17.15 10.25
C GLY A 31 10.88 16.82 9.62
N ALA A 32 10.87 16.14 8.46
CA ALA A 32 9.62 15.71 7.81
C ALA A 32 9.69 14.40 7.01
N ALA A 33 10.79 13.63 7.11
CA ALA A 33 11.04 12.48 6.22
C ALA A 33 10.89 11.08 6.86
N THR A 34 10.58 10.96 8.15
CA THR A 34 10.49 9.64 8.83
C THR A 34 9.07 9.07 8.93
N ALA A 35 8.05 9.93 9.02
CA ALA A 35 6.69 9.48 9.34
C ALA A 35 6.04 8.55 8.28
N ARG A 36 6.39 8.67 6.99
CA ARG A 36 5.80 7.81 5.93
C ARG A 36 6.45 6.43 5.83
N HIS A 37 7.76 6.33 6.10
CA HIS A 37 8.46 5.03 6.08
C HIS A 37 8.07 4.18 7.29
N ASP A 38 7.90 4.80 8.46
CA ASP A 38 7.57 4.10 9.70
C ASP A 38 6.15 3.52 9.66
N LEU A 39 5.17 4.27 9.13
CA LEU A 39 3.76 3.84 9.10
C LEU A 39 3.47 2.67 8.14
N GLY A 40 4.24 2.51 7.06
CA GLY A 40 4.08 1.37 6.14
C GLY A 40 4.73 0.10 6.68
N TYR A 41 5.91 0.25 7.27
CA TYR A 41 6.68 -0.83 7.89
C TYR A 41 5.92 -1.47 9.06
N ASP A 42 5.36 -0.65 9.95
CA ASP A 42 4.59 -1.11 11.11
C ASP A 42 3.35 -1.90 10.70
N ARG A 43 2.65 -1.45 9.64
CA ARG A 43 1.48 -2.15 9.12
C ARG A 43 1.83 -3.50 8.50
N ALA A 44 2.89 -3.58 7.71
CA ALA A 44 3.36 -4.84 7.14
C ALA A 44 3.82 -5.83 8.22
N HIS A 45 4.38 -5.34 9.33
CA HIS A 45 4.69 -6.18 10.50
C HIS A 45 3.44 -6.68 11.22
N GLN A 46 2.48 -5.80 11.50
CA GLN A 46 1.21 -6.19 12.12
C GLN A 46 0.48 -7.24 11.28
N TRP A 47 0.47 -7.07 9.96
CA TRP A 47 -0.08 -8.05 9.02
C TRP A 47 0.60 -9.40 9.16
N ARG A 48 1.93 -9.47 9.08
CA ARG A 48 2.67 -10.73 9.19
C ARG A 48 2.46 -11.41 10.54
N HIS A 49 2.40 -10.64 11.62
CA HIS A 49 2.09 -11.17 12.94
C HIS A 49 0.66 -11.72 13.00
N ALA A 50 -0.33 -10.97 12.49
CA ALA A 50 -1.73 -11.38 12.48
C ALA A 50 -1.96 -12.62 11.61
N THR A 51 -1.24 -12.73 10.50
CA THR A 51 -1.44 -13.77 9.48
C THR A 51 -0.45 -14.92 9.56
N ARG A 52 0.32 -15.00 10.65
CA ARG A 52 1.34 -16.03 10.86
C ARG A 52 0.78 -17.43 10.61
N GLU A 53 1.45 -18.16 9.73
CA GLU A 53 1.10 -19.54 9.33
C GLU A 53 -0.29 -19.71 8.70
N LEU A 54 -0.98 -18.62 8.36
CA LEU A 54 -2.28 -18.69 7.71
C LEU A 54 -2.12 -18.79 6.19
N VAL A 55 -2.82 -19.74 5.60
CA VAL A 55 -2.93 -19.91 4.15
C VAL A 55 -4.28 -19.36 3.70
N LEU A 56 -4.28 -18.42 2.74
CA LEU A 56 -5.50 -17.92 2.12
C LEU A 56 -6.26 -19.08 1.44
N THR A 57 -7.53 -19.26 1.78
CA THR A 57 -8.37 -20.35 1.26
C THR A 57 -9.64 -19.89 0.58
N ALA A 58 -10.17 -18.73 0.96
CA ALA A 58 -11.30 -18.11 0.28
C ALA A 58 -11.20 -16.58 0.35
N ALA A 59 -11.85 -15.92 -0.59
CA ALA A 59 -11.97 -14.47 -0.61
C ALA A 59 -13.33 -14.11 -1.21
N SER A 60 -13.90 -13.00 -0.75
CA SER A 60 -15.12 -12.44 -1.30
C SER A 60 -15.07 -10.92 -1.30
N ALA A 61 -15.83 -10.32 -2.21
CA ALA A 61 -15.96 -8.88 -2.32
C ALA A 61 -17.42 -8.49 -2.42
N LEU A 62 -17.80 -7.44 -1.70
CA LEU A 62 -19.07 -6.77 -1.86
C LEU A 62 -18.77 -5.37 -2.40
N ALA A 63 -19.39 -5.02 -3.52
CA ALA A 63 -19.22 -3.73 -4.16
C ALA A 63 -20.58 -3.10 -4.46
N ALA A 64 -20.72 -1.82 -4.16
CA ALA A 64 -21.93 -1.06 -4.44
C ALA A 64 -21.53 0.35 -4.92
N ALA A 65 -22.24 0.84 -5.93
CA ALA A 65 -22.15 2.25 -6.33
C ALA A 65 -23.19 3.08 -5.58
N ASP A 66 -22.84 4.33 -5.26
CA ASP A 66 -23.76 5.27 -4.59
C ASP A 66 -25.00 5.59 -5.44
N GLU A 67 -24.84 5.56 -6.78
CA GLU A 67 -25.91 5.82 -7.73
C GLU A 67 -26.16 4.62 -8.65
N PRO A 68 -27.41 4.42 -9.15
CA PRO A 68 -27.72 3.38 -10.13
C PRO A 68 -26.84 3.47 -11.38
N GLN A 69 -26.07 2.42 -11.65
CA GLN A 69 -25.25 2.33 -12.86
C GLN A 69 -25.83 1.28 -13.79
N ALA A 70 -26.63 1.70 -14.77
CA ALA A 70 -27.08 0.78 -15.79
C ALA A 70 -25.87 0.36 -16.65
N GLN A 71 -25.57 -0.94 -16.68
CA GLN A 71 -24.58 -1.58 -17.57
C GLN A 71 -23.09 -1.48 -17.19
N ASN A 72 -22.71 -0.68 -16.19
CA ASN A 72 -21.32 -0.63 -15.75
C ASN A 72 -20.94 -1.87 -14.94
N SER A 73 -19.69 -2.30 -15.08
CA SER A 73 -19.16 -3.41 -14.29
C SER A 73 -17.79 -3.07 -13.73
N ILE A 74 -17.36 -3.83 -12.73
CA ILE A 74 -16.01 -3.74 -12.16
C ILE A 74 -15.38 -5.12 -12.12
N SER A 75 -14.06 -5.18 -12.06
CA SER A 75 -13.34 -6.36 -11.62
C SER A 75 -12.44 -6.02 -10.45
N ILE A 76 -12.28 -6.97 -9.53
CA ILE A 76 -11.49 -6.82 -8.32
C ILE A 76 -10.41 -7.91 -8.33
N THR A 77 -9.17 -7.49 -8.17
CA THR A 77 -8.03 -8.39 -7.98
C THR A 77 -7.32 -8.07 -6.69
N LEU A 78 -6.96 -9.10 -5.94
CA LEU A 78 -6.07 -9.00 -4.80
C LEU A 78 -4.69 -9.50 -5.21
N THR A 79 -3.67 -8.68 -5.02
CA THR A 79 -2.27 -9.04 -5.27
C THR A 79 -1.46 -8.94 -3.98
N GLY A 80 -0.34 -9.62 -3.90
CA GLY A 80 0.61 -9.47 -2.80
C GLY A 80 2.03 -9.55 -3.33
N ASN A 81 2.94 -8.80 -2.73
CA ASN A 81 4.34 -8.88 -3.12
C ASN A 81 5.09 -9.90 -2.23
N ALA A 82 5.67 -10.92 -2.82
CA ALA A 82 6.58 -11.83 -2.13
C ALA A 82 7.87 -11.99 -2.92
N LEU A 83 9.02 -11.86 -2.25
CA LEU A 83 10.34 -11.97 -2.86
C LEU A 83 10.53 -11.04 -4.06
N SER A 84 10.00 -9.81 -3.99
CA SER A 84 10.02 -8.81 -5.08
C SER A 84 9.21 -9.20 -6.32
N ASN A 85 8.29 -10.16 -6.20
CA ASN A 85 7.36 -10.53 -7.27
C ASN A 85 5.93 -10.21 -6.85
N ASP A 86 5.18 -9.59 -7.75
CA ASP A 86 3.75 -9.40 -7.58
C ASP A 86 3.03 -10.70 -7.89
N LEU A 87 2.32 -11.23 -6.90
CA LEU A 87 1.57 -12.47 -6.97
C LEU A 87 0.08 -12.16 -6.97
N LEU A 88 -0.67 -12.82 -7.84
CA LEU A 88 -2.12 -12.84 -7.76
C LEU A 88 -2.54 -13.71 -6.56
N LEU A 89 -3.38 -13.17 -5.69
CA LEU A 89 -3.93 -13.87 -4.52
C LEU A 89 -5.39 -14.25 -4.73
N ALA A 90 -6.18 -13.34 -5.33
CA ALA A 90 -7.59 -13.60 -5.64
C ALA A 90 -8.11 -12.72 -6.79
N GLU A 91 -9.16 -13.17 -7.49
CA GLU A 91 -9.84 -12.40 -8.55
C GLU A 91 -11.36 -12.64 -8.54
N SER A 92 -12.17 -11.61 -8.78
CA SER A 92 -13.65 -11.70 -8.77
C SER A 92 -14.30 -12.01 -10.12
N GLY A 93 -13.58 -11.87 -11.23
CA GLY A 93 -14.21 -11.69 -12.54
C GLY A 93 -15.00 -10.37 -12.61
N ASN A 94 -15.92 -10.26 -13.57
CA ASN A 94 -16.73 -9.05 -13.77
C ASN A 94 -17.96 -9.06 -12.84
N ILE A 95 -18.09 -7.99 -12.06
CA ILE A 95 -19.20 -7.70 -11.16
C ILE A 95 -20.02 -6.59 -11.79
N VAL A 96 -21.25 -6.87 -12.17
CA VAL A 96 -22.19 -5.84 -12.63
C VAL A 96 -22.61 -4.99 -11.44
N LEU A 97 -22.46 -3.67 -11.56
CA LEU A 97 -22.90 -2.73 -10.53
C LEU A 97 -24.43 -2.64 -10.58
N ALA A 98 -25.11 -3.32 -9.64
CA ALA A 98 -26.56 -3.29 -9.59
C ALA A 98 -27.08 -1.92 -9.12
N SER A 99 -28.26 -1.53 -9.61
CA SER A 99 -28.97 -0.36 -9.09
C SER A 99 -29.39 -0.59 -7.63
N PRO A 100 -29.17 0.35 -6.71
CA PRO A 100 -29.54 0.23 -5.30
C PRO A 100 -31.05 0.05 -5.05
N ARG A 101 -31.90 0.19 -6.07
CA ARG A 101 -33.35 -0.05 -5.94
C ARG A 101 -33.75 -1.52 -5.81
N ASP A 102 -32.88 -2.47 -6.16
CA ASP A 102 -33.30 -3.88 -6.24
C ASP A 102 -33.03 -4.68 -4.97
N HIS A 103 -32.06 -4.32 -4.12
CA HIS A 103 -31.67 -5.16 -2.99
C HIS A 103 -31.34 -4.37 -1.73
N SER A 104 -31.90 -4.77 -0.58
CA SER A 104 -31.58 -4.21 0.74
C SER A 104 -30.13 -4.49 1.17
N HIS A 105 -29.46 -5.43 0.49
CA HIS A 105 -28.05 -5.75 0.67
C HIS A 105 -27.39 -5.97 -0.70
N PRO A 106 -26.26 -5.30 -1.00
CA PRO A 106 -25.50 -5.59 -2.21
C PRO A 106 -25.03 -7.05 -2.19
N PRO A 107 -25.06 -7.77 -3.33
CA PRO A 107 -24.63 -9.16 -3.38
C PRO A 107 -23.14 -9.29 -3.05
N THR A 108 -22.80 -10.33 -2.30
CA THR A 108 -21.41 -10.74 -2.08
C THR A 108 -20.94 -11.59 -3.26
N HIS A 109 -19.80 -11.23 -3.84
CA HIS A 109 -19.20 -11.91 -4.98
C HIS A 109 -18.00 -12.76 -4.52
N PRO A 110 -18.05 -14.09 -4.68
CA PRO A 110 -16.92 -14.95 -4.38
C PRO A 110 -15.77 -14.68 -5.35
N MET A 111 -14.54 -14.74 -4.84
CA MET A 111 -13.33 -14.59 -5.65
C MET A 111 -12.64 -15.95 -5.81
N ARG A 112 -12.09 -16.19 -6.99
CA ARG A 112 -11.19 -17.31 -7.23
C ARG A 112 -9.88 -17.04 -6.51
N VAL A 113 -9.51 -17.91 -5.58
CA VAL A 113 -8.29 -17.79 -4.76
C VAL A 113 -7.16 -18.64 -5.30
N LEU A 114 -5.95 -18.08 -5.24
CA LEU A 114 -4.70 -18.82 -5.34
C LEU A 114 -4.13 -19.00 -3.93
N PRO A 115 -4.09 -20.24 -3.39
CA PRO A 115 -3.62 -20.47 -2.03
C PRO A 115 -2.20 -19.95 -1.81
N MET A 116 -2.05 -19.11 -0.80
CA MET A 116 -0.78 -18.48 -0.46
C MET A 116 -0.68 -18.30 1.04
N ARG A 117 0.52 -18.49 1.60
CA ARG A 117 0.82 -18.08 2.97
C ARG A 117 0.86 -16.56 3.06
N LEU A 118 0.05 -15.99 3.94
CA LEU A 118 -0.12 -14.54 4.02
C LEU A 118 1.03 -13.86 4.78
N ASP A 119 1.72 -14.59 5.65
CA ASP A 119 2.87 -14.11 6.42
C ASP A 119 4.17 -14.00 5.61
N THR A 120 4.19 -14.53 4.39
CA THR A 120 5.34 -14.43 3.47
C THR A 120 5.30 -13.18 2.60
N LEU A 121 4.21 -12.41 2.65
CA LEU A 121 4.10 -11.15 1.91
C LEU A 121 5.03 -10.10 2.54
N SER A 122 5.76 -9.40 1.68
CA SER A 122 6.68 -8.32 2.05
C SER A 122 5.96 -7.02 2.40
N GLU A 123 4.79 -6.82 1.81
CA GLU A 123 3.91 -5.67 2.00
C GLU A 123 2.47 -6.14 2.29
N LEU A 124 1.57 -5.20 2.58
CA LEU A 124 0.15 -5.51 2.64
C LEU A 124 -0.33 -6.00 1.27
N PRO A 125 -1.31 -6.93 1.21
CA PRO A 125 -1.98 -7.23 -0.05
C PRO A 125 -2.56 -5.95 -0.67
N ALA A 126 -2.41 -5.76 -1.98
CA ALA A 126 -3.04 -4.66 -2.70
C ALA A 126 -4.36 -5.13 -3.32
N ILE A 127 -5.42 -4.36 -3.11
CA ILE A 127 -6.72 -4.49 -3.74
C ILE A 127 -6.74 -3.56 -4.94
N ARG A 128 -6.98 -4.10 -6.13
CA ARG A 128 -7.13 -3.33 -7.36
C ARG A 128 -8.57 -3.45 -7.82
N VAL A 129 -9.22 -2.31 -8.02
CA VAL A 129 -10.58 -2.21 -8.54
C VAL A 129 -10.52 -1.54 -9.90
N LEU A 130 -10.92 -2.27 -10.94
CA LEU A 130 -10.96 -1.80 -12.30
C LEU A 130 -12.40 -1.66 -12.76
N GLY A 131 -12.81 -0.45 -13.14
CA GLY A 131 -14.09 -0.18 -13.79
C GLY A 131 -14.05 -0.48 -15.29
N HIS A 132 -15.15 -1.02 -15.78
CA HIS A 132 -15.40 -1.33 -17.18
C HIS A 132 -16.63 -0.56 -17.64
N ASP A 133 -16.53 -0.03 -18.86
CA ASP A 133 -17.62 0.72 -19.52
C ASP A 133 -18.08 1.97 -18.74
N LEU A 134 -17.22 2.52 -17.89
CA LEU A 134 -17.51 3.75 -17.14
C LEU A 134 -17.61 4.95 -18.08
N THR A 135 -18.78 5.58 -18.10
CA THR A 135 -19.04 6.82 -18.84
C THR A 135 -19.17 8.03 -17.92
N GLU A 136 -19.59 7.82 -16.68
CA GLU A 136 -19.77 8.83 -15.65
C GLU A 136 -18.92 8.51 -14.42
N PRO A 137 -18.47 9.52 -13.65
CA PRO A 137 -17.79 9.28 -12.39
C PRO A 137 -18.69 8.55 -11.40
N ILE A 138 -18.14 7.52 -10.77
CA ILE A 138 -18.82 6.74 -9.75
C ILE A 138 -18.03 6.76 -8.45
N ARG A 139 -18.76 6.59 -7.34
CA ARG A 139 -18.19 6.31 -6.03
C ARG A 139 -18.63 4.93 -5.59
N LEU A 140 -17.64 4.09 -5.30
CA LEU A 140 -17.87 2.73 -4.86
C LEU A 140 -17.65 2.61 -3.36
N ARG A 141 -18.57 1.91 -2.71
CA ARG A 141 -18.36 1.27 -1.42
C ARG A 141 -17.92 -0.17 -1.66
N LEU A 142 -16.82 -0.56 -1.02
CA LEU A 142 -16.20 -1.87 -1.16
C LEU A 142 -15.97 -2.50 0.22
N VAL A 143 -16.34 -3.76 0.36
CA VAL A 143 -15.92 -4.62 1.47
C VAL A 143 -15.21 -5.83 0.87
N VAL A 144 -14.01 -6.15 1.36
CA VAL A 144 -13.28 -7.36 0.98
C VAL A 144 -13.08 -8.20 2.23
N GLU A 145 -13.42 -9.48 2.12
CA GLU A 145 -13.24 -10.48 3.16
C GLU A 145 -12.29 -11.57 2.68
N LEU A 146 -11.32 -11.90 3.52
CA LEU A 146 -10.35 -12.97 3.30
C LEU A 146 -10.50 -14.02 4.39
N THR A 147 -10.68 -15.27 3.97
CA THR A 147 -10.71 -16.42 4.88
C THR A 147 -9.43 -17.20 4.69
N ALA A 148 -8.69 -17.36 5.78
CA ALA A 148 -7.43 -18.08 5.81
C ALA A 148 -7.45 -19.17 6.88
N ARG A 149 -6.76 -20.28 6.60
CA ARG A 149 -6.73 -21.46 7.44
C ARG A 149 -5.30 -21.77 7.87
N ASN A 150 -5.10 -22.11 9.14
CA ASN A 150 -3.87 -22.70 9.62
C ASN A 150 -3.88 -24.21 9.26
N PRO A 151 -2.94 -24.71 8.44
CA PRO A 151 -2.95 -26.11 8.00
C PRO A 151 -2.60 -27.10 9.11
N HIS A 152 -1.94 -26.65 10.19
CA HIS A 152 -1.48 -27.49 11.30
C HIS A 152 -2.52 -27.62 12.41
N THR A 153 -3.28 -26.56 12.67
CA THR A 153 -4.29 -26.53 13.75
C THR A 153 -5.72 -26.60 13.25
N ALA A 154 -5.93 -26.53 11.94
CA ALA A 154 -7.24 -26.36 11.30
C ALA A 154 -8.01 -25.07 11.66
N ALA A 155 -7.43 -24.21 12.51
CA ALA A 155 -8.03 -22.93 12.88
C ALA A 155 -8.24 -22.05 11.65
N THR A 156 -9.36 -21.32 11.63
CA THR A 156 -9.74 -20.43 10.54
C THR A 156 -9.78 -18.99 11.05
N ALA A 157 -9.27 -18.05 10.26
CA ALA A 157 -9.40 -16.63 10.52
C ALA A 157 -10.11 -15.95 9.35
N VAL A 158 -11.02 -15.04 9.70
CA VAL A 158 -11.71 -14.16 8.75
C VAL A 158 -11.16 -12.76 8.97
N MET A 159 -10.72 -12.12 7.89
CA MET A 159 -10.12 -10.79 7.89
C MET A 159 -10.90 -9.91 6.94
N THR A 160 -11.32 -8.74 7.41
CA THR A 160 -12.19 -7.86 6.63
C THR A 160 -11.60 -6.46 6.56
N CYS A 161 -11.76 -5.81 5.40
CA CYS A 161 -11.53 -4.38 5.22
C CYS A 161 -12.70 -3.73 4.47
N GLN A 162 -13.02 -2.48 4.82
CA GLN A 162 -14.06 -1.69 4.21
C GLN A 162 -13.52 -0.34 3.72
N TYR A 163 -14.01 0.10 2.56
CA TYR A 163 -13.76 1.39 1.93
C TYR A 163 -15.09 1.99 1.49
N ASP A 164 -15.43 3.17 1.99
CA ASP A 164 -16.75 3.77 1.74
C ASP A 164 -16.81 4.68 0.52
N SER A 165 -15.67 5.11 -0.02
CA SER A 165 -15.65 6.00 -1.18
C SER A 165 -14.41 5.80 -2.02
N ILE A 166 -14.53 4.95 -3.04
CA ILE A 166 -13.50 4.72 -4.06
C ILE A 166 -13.95 5.41 -5.35
N PRO A 167 -13.29 6.50 -5.78
CA PRO A 167 -13.63 7.17 -7.02
C PRO A 167 -13.13 6.37 -8.23
N LEU A 168 -13.99 6.20 -9.22
CA LEU A 168 -13.61 5.70 -10.55
C LEU A 168 -14.33 6.52 -11.63
N ASP A 169 -13.68 6.75 -12.75
CA ASP A 169 -14.30 7.38 -13.92
C ASP A 169 -13.66 6.88 -15.23
N ALA A 170 -14.13 7.39 -16.36
CA ALA A 170 -13.63 7.01 -17.68
C ALA A 170 -12.12 7.30 -17.89
N GLN A 171 -11.57 8.30 -17.20
CA GLN A 171 -10.16 8.70 -17.31
C GLN A 171 -9.26 7.97 -16.31
N THR A 172 -9.82 7.60 -15.17
CA THR A 172 -9.18 6.92 -14.06
C THR A 172 -10.01 5.70 -13.63
N PRO A 173 -10.10 4.67 -14.50
CA PRO A 173 -10.95 3.52 -14.22
C PRO A 173 -10.31 2.55 -13.22
N LEU A 174 -9.12 2.82 -12.68
CA LEU A 174 -8.39 1.94 -11.78
C LEU A 174 -8.12 2.62 -10.45
N ALA A 175 -8.55 1.98 -9.37
CA ALA A 175 -8.16 2.30 -8.00
C ALA A 175 -7.27 1.19 -7.42
N VAL A 176 -6.24 1.57 -6.66
CA VAL A 176 -5.35 0.65 -5.93
C VAL A 176 -5.35 1.04 -4.46
N LEU A 177 -5.62 0.07 -3.60
CA LEU A 177 -5.79 0.24 -2.16
C LEU A 177 -5.00 -0.84 -1.44
N ASP A 178 -4.45 -0.56 -0.26
CA ASP A 178 -3.86 -1.62 0.57
C ASP A 178 -4.97 -2.39 1.30
N PHE A 179 -4.78 -3.67 1.59
CA PHE A 179 -5.67 -4.42 2.48
C PHE A 179 -5.34 -4.04 3.93
N GLN A 180 -6.07 -3.07 4.46
CA GLN A 180 -5.91 -2.65 5.84
C GLN A 180 -6.76 -3.55 6.73
N LEU A 181 -6.12 -4.35 7.58
CA LEU A 181 -6.81 -5.23 8.52
C LEU A 181 -7.63 -4.39 9.51
N GLN A 182 -8.96 -4.36 9.35
CA GLN A 182 -9.87 -3.61 10.23
C GLN A 182 -10.54 -4.52 11.25
N HIS A 183 -10.96 -5.71 10.82
CA HIS A 183 -11.58 -6.71 11.68
C HIS A 183 -10.94 -8.08 11.48
N ARG A 184 -10.82 -8.84 12.57
CA ARG A 184 -10.33 -10.21 12.55
C ARG A 184 -11.12 -11.08 13.52
N GLU A 185 -11.75 -12.12 12.99
CA GLU A 185 -12.35 -13.19 13.77
C GLU A 185 -11.48 -14.44 13.69
N SER A 186 -11.42 -15.21 14.76
CA SER A 186 -10.67 -16.47 14.81
C SER A 186 -11.56 -17.56 15.37
N HIS A 187 -11.67 -18.66 14.63
CA HIS A 187 -12.41 -19.86 14.98
C HIS A 187 -11.40 -20.99 15.17
N PHE A 188 -11.42 -21.61 16.34
CA PHE A 188 -10.50 -22.68 16.76
C PHE A 188 -11.25 -24.02 16.82
#